data_AF-M1LZ94-F1
#
_entry.id   AF-M1LZ94-F1
#
_cell.length_a   1.000
_cell.length_b   1.000
_cell.length_c   1.000
_cell.angle_alpha   90.00
_cell.angle_beta   90.00
_cell.angle_gamma   90.00
#
_symmetry.space_group_name_H-M   'P 1'
#
loop_
_entity.id
_entity.type
_entity.pdbx_description
1 polymer ?
#
loop_
_entity_poly.entity_id
_entity_poly.type
_entity_poly.pdbx_seq_one_letter_code
_entity_poly.pdbx_strand_id
1 'polypeptide(L)'
;MNTRINSIYPNYFPIKVIGKNDPGFADDVFSVLDSNENSLEYSYDEPTLSKSGKYISLSLNINILSREHFDKIYKLLYDHPKVSFVL
;
A
#
# COMPACT_ATOMS: atom_id res chain seq x y z
N MET A 1 23.37 23.43 -12.82
CA MET A 1 22.16 23.53 -11.98
C MET A 1 21.04 22.77 -12.67
N ASN A 2 20.30 21.98 -11.89
CA ASN A 2 18.98 21.41 -12.17
C ASN A 2 18.95 20.04 -12.87
N THR A 3 19.21 19.02 -12.04
CA THR A 3 18.47 17.75 -11.90
C THR A 3 17.70 17.26 -13.13
N ARG A 4 18.25 16.26 -13.81
CA ARG A 4 17.46 15.37 -14.68
C ARG A 4 16.48 14.63 -13.77
N ILE A 5 15.26 15.15 -13.63
CA ILE A 5 14.15 14.42 -13.02
C ILE A 5 13.88 13.25 -13.97
N ASN A 6 14.43 12.08 -13.67
CA ASN A 6 14.16 10.88 -14.43
C ASN A 6 12.73 10.48 -14.07
N SER A 7 11.76 10.83 -14.92
CA SER A 7 10.38 10.35 -14.83
C SER A 7 10.37 8.83 -15.03
N ILE A 8 10.40 8.09 -13.92
CA ILE A 8 10.43 6.62 -13.86
C ILE A 8 9.05 6.03 -13.55
N TYR A 9 8.00 6.57 -14.18
CA TYR A 9 6.64 6.03 -14.10
C TYR A 9 6.15 5.64 -15.50
N PRO A 10 5.37 4.56 -15.67
CA PRO A 10 4.83 3.69 -14.63
C PRO A 10 5.88 2.73 -14.04
N ASN A 11 5.86 2.54 -12.73
CA ASN A 11 6.75 1.60 -12.03
C ASN A 11 6.02 1.03 -10.80
N TYR A 12 6.28 -0.24 -10.50
CA TYR A 12 5.69 -0.93 -9.37
C TYR A 12 6.46 -0.58 -8.11
N PHE A 13 5.78 0.00 -7.14
CA PHE A 13 6.36 0.30 -5.84
C PHE A 13 5.88 -0.74 -4.83
N PRO A 14 6.81 -1.46 -4.18
CA PRO A 14 6.46 -2.27 -3.02
C PRO A 14 6.12 -1.34 -1.85
N ILE A 15 4.92 -1.49 -1.31
CA ILE A 15 4.40 -0.82 -0.14
C ILE A 15 4.08 -1.89 0.88
N LYS A 16 4.70 -1.79 2.05
CA LYS A 16 4.45 -2.72 3.14
C LYS A 16 3.55 -2.07 4.18
N VAL A 17 2.35 -2.60 4.31
CA VAL A 17 1.35 -2.13 5.26
C VAL A 17 1.38 -3.05 6.48
N ILE A 18 1.51 -2.47 7.66
CA ILE A 18 1.53 -3.18 8.93
C ILE A 18 0.36 -2.67 9.76
N GLY A 19 -0.51 -3.60 10.16
CA GLY A 19 -1.69 -3.31 10.96
C GLY A 19 -1.78 -4.18 12.20
N LYS A 20 -2.81 -3.93 13.01
CA LYS A 20 -3.20 -4.86 14.08
C LYS A 20 -3.63 -6.18 13.44
N ASN A 21 -3.31 -7.28 14.12
CA ASN A 21 -3.78 -8.60 13.69
C ASN A 21 -5.31 -8.68 13.82
N ASP A 22 -5.99 -8.36 12.72
CA ASP A 22 -7.44 -8.42 12.56
C ASP A 22 -7.74 -9.25 11.31
N PRO A 23 -8.61 -10.26 11.39
CA PRO A 23 -8.91 -11.14 10.25
C PRO A 23 -9.51 -10.39 9.05
N GLY A 24 -10.07 -9.20 9.25
CA GLY A 24 -10.56 -8.35 8.17
C GLY A 24 -9.52 -7.38 7.62
N PHE A 25 -8.30 -7.31 8.15
CA PHE A 25 -7.34 -6.26 7.80
C PHE A 25 -6.98 -6.23 6.31
N ALA A 26 -6.64 -7.39 5.73
CA ALA A 26 -6.25 -7.46 4.32
C ALA A 26 -7.43 -7.12 3.40
N ASP A 27 -8.62 -7.64 3.71
CA ASP A 27 -9.86 -7.36 2.97
C ASP A 27 -10.20 -5.86 2.98
N ASP A 28 -10.06 -5.22 4.14
CA ASP A 28 -10.24 -3.77 4.31
C ASP A 28 -9.28 -2.97 3.41
N VAL A 29 -7.99 -3.34 3.42
CA VAL A 29 -6.97 -2.72 2.58
C VAL A 29 -7.29 -2.89 1.08
N PHE A 30 -7.68 -4.09 0.66
CA PHE A 30 -8.09 -4.34 -0.73
C PHE A 30 -9.33 -3.55 -1.11
N SER A 31 -10.31 -3.44 -0.22
CA SER A 31 -11.53 -2.66 -0.43
C SER A 31 -11.22 -1.17 -0.62
N VAL A 32 -10.28 -0.62 0.15
CA VAL A 32 -9.82 0.77 -0.01
C VAL A 32 -9.08 0.97 -1.34
N LEU A 33 -8.24 0.01 -1.74
CA LEU A 33 -7.51 0.08 -3.02
C LEU A 33 -8.46 0.00 -4.22
N ASP A 34 -9.43 -0.91 -4.17
CA ASP A 34 -10.43 -1.11 -5.21
C ASP A 34 -11.38 0.09 -5.33
N SER A 35 -11.74 0.69 -4.18
CA SER A 35 -12.61 1.88 -4.12
C SER A 35 -11.94 3.15 -4.64
N ASN A 36 -10.59 3.22 -4.63
CA ASN A 36 -9.88 4.42 -5.06
C ASN A 36 -9.89 4.59 -6.58
N GLU A 37 -9.62 3.54 -7.35
CA GLU A 37 -9.60 3.59 -8.82
C GLU A 37 -9.99 2.22 -9.41
N ASN A 38 -10.94 2.20 -10.34
CA ASN A 38 -11.39 0.98 -11.05
C ASN A 38 -10.29 0.30 -11.91
N SER A 39 -9.09 0.85 -11.97
CA SER A 39 -7.96 0.33 -12.75
C SER A 39 -6.64 0.36 -11.97
N LEU A 40 -6.71 0.37 -10.64
CA LEU A 40 -5.54 0.23 -9.79
C LEU A 40 -4.98 -1.20 -9.91
N GLU A 41 -3.88 -1.34 -10.65
CA GLU A 41 -3.18 -2.61 -10.75
C GLU A 41 -2.22 -2.78 -9.59
N TYR A 42 -2.48 -3.75 -8.73
CA TYR A 42 -1.59 -4.12 -7.64
C TYR A 42 -1.48 -5.64 -7.51
N SER A 43 -0.36 -6.09 -6.98
CA SER A 43 -0.14 -7.47 -6.55
C SER A 43 0.14 -7.48 -5.05
N TYR A 44 -0.12 -8.59 -4.38
CA TYR A 44 0.15 -8.68 -2.95
C TYR A 44 0.72 -10.05 -2.59
N ASP A 45 1.50 -10.07 -1.53
CA ASP A 45 2.06 -11.27 -0.93
C ASP A 45 1.15 -11.77 0.21
N GLU A 46 1.33 -13.03 0.61
CA GLU A 46 0.50 -13.62 1.67
C GLU A 46 0.66 -12.84 3.00
N PRO A 47 -0.45 -12.44 3.66
CA PRO A 47 -0.38 -11.68 4.88
C PRO A 47 0.32 -12.50 5.97
N THR A 48 1.43 -11.96 6.48
CA THR A 48 2.27 -12.66 7.45
C THR A 48 2.06 -12.09 8.85
N LEU A 49 1.91 -12.96 9.84
CA LEU A 49 1.85 -12.56 11.24
C LEU A 49 3.24 -12.20 11.77
N SER A 50 3.30 -11.14 12.57
CA SER A 50 4.51 -10.78 13.30
C SER A 50 4.88 -11.85 14.33
N LYS A 51 6.15 -11.89 14.75
CA LYS A 51 6.68 -12.86 15.73
C LYS A 51 5.85 -12.95 17.03
N SER A 52 5.22 -11.86 17.44
CA SER A 52 4.38 -11.81 18.65
C SER A 52 2.89 -12.06 18.41
N GLY A 53 2.45 -12.25 17.15
CA GLY A 53 1.04 -12.44 16.78
C GLY A 53 0.14 -11.21 16.95
N LYS A 54 0.70 -10.06 17.38
CA LYS A 54 -0.04 -8.81 17.64
C LYS A 54 -0.30 -7.99 16.36
N TYR A 55 0.58 -8.13 15.38
CA TYR A 55 0.54 -7.35 14.14
C TYR A 55 0.56 -8.29 12.94
N ILE A 56 -0.04 -7.82 11.86
CA ILE A 56 -0.03 -8.47 10.55
C ILE A 56 0.67 -7.54 9.56
N SER A 57 1.53 -8.09 8.71
CA SER A 57 2.19 -7.34 7.65
C SER A 57 1.73 -7.86 6.30
N LEU A 58 1.28 -6.93 5.46
CA LEU A 58 0.86 -7.16 4.09
C LEU A 58 1.81 -6.40 3.16
N SER A 59 2.43 -7.11 2.23
CA SER A 59 3.29 -6.51 1.20
C SER A 59 2.49 -6.37 -0.09
N LEU A 60 2.38 -5.15 -0.60
CA LEU A 60 1.62 -4.81 -1.80
C LEU A 60 2.56 -4.20 -2.84
N ASN A 61 2.56 -4.69 -4.07
CA ASN A 61 3.24 -4.06 -5.19
C ASN A 61 2.21 -3.29 -6.01
N ILE A 62 2.23 -1.95 -5.94
CA ILE A 62 1.22 -1.11 -6.60
C ILE A 62 1.84 -0.43 -7.81
N ASN A 63 1.13 -0.44 -8.95
CA ASN A 63 1.54 0.28 -10.15
C ASN A 63 1.32 1.79 -9.99
N ILE A 64 2.41 2.54 -9.82
CA ILE A 64 2.35 3.98 -9.65
C ILE A 64 2.54 4.65 -11.00
N LEU A 65 1.55 5.43 -11.42
CA LEU A 65 1.58 6.19 -12.67
C LEU A 65 2.18 7.59 -12.50
N SER A 66 2.14 8.15 -11.29
CA SER A 66 2.59 9.52 -11.00
C SER A 66 2.80 9.73 -9.50
N ARG A 67 3.56 10.76 -9.13
CA ARG A 67 3.80 11.13 -7.72
C ARG A 67 2.50 11.43 -6.96
N GLU A 68 1.57 12.14 -7.58
CA GLU A 68 0.26 12.43 -6.98
C GLU A 68 -0.58 11.17 -6.78
N HIS A 69 -0.46 10.19 -7.69
CA HIS A 69 -1.13 8.90 -7.55
C HIS A 69 -0.58 8.14 -6.33
N PHE A 70 0.75 8.10 -6.17
CA PHE A 70 1.38 7.51 -4.99
C PHE A 70 0.95 8.18 -3.69
N ASP A 71 0.95 9.52 -3.64
CA ASP A 71 0.56 10.25 -2.43
C ASP A 71 -0.88 9.96 -2.02
N LYS A 72 -1.81 9.91 -2.99
CA LYS A 72 -3.20 9.52 -2.74
C LYS A 72 -3.33 8.12 -2.15
N ILE A 73 -2.69 7.12 -2.76
CA ILE A 73 -2.74 5.73 -2.26
C ILE A 73 -2.10 5.63 -0.88
N TYR A 74 -0.90 6.21 -0.71
CA TYR A 74 -0.18 6.19 0.56
C TYR A 74 -1.02 6.81 1.67
N LYS A 75 -1.66 7.96 1.39
CA LYS A 75 -2.53 8.65 2.33
C LYS A 75 -3.79 7.86 2.65
N LEU A 76 -4.42 7.22 1.67
CA LEU A 76 -5.59 6.35 1.90
C LEU A 76 -5.26 5.16 2.80
N LEU A 77 -4.13 4.50 2.53
CA LEU A 77 -3.66 3.39 3.36
C LEU A 77 -3.29 3.87 4.77
N TYR A 78 -2.66 5.04 4.89
CA TYR A 78 -2.25 5.61 6.18
C TYR A 78 -3.42 6.11 7.02
N ASP A 79 -4.44 6.71 6.40
CA ASP A 79 -5.65 7.22 7.06
C ASP A 79 -6.52 6.08 7.61
N HIS A 80 -6.31 4.85 7.13
CA HIS A 80 -7.08 3.70 7.53
C HIS A 80 -6.87 3.36 9.03
N PRO A 81 -7.92 3.34 9.87
CA PRO A 81 -7.79 3.23 11.33
C PRO A 81 -7.17 1.91 11.83
N LYS A 82 -7.14 0.88 10.98
CA LYS A 82 -6.50 -0.41 11.29
C LYS A 82 -5.01 -0.47 10.91
N VAL A 83 -4.54 0.47 10.08
CA VAL A 83 -3.14 0.56 9.66
C VAL A 83 -2.35 1.27 10.75
N SER A 84 -1.23 0.68 11.13
CA SER A 84 -0.31 1.28 12.12
C SER A 84 0.90 1.91 11.43
N PHE A 85 1.43 1.26 10.40
CA PHE A 85 2.60 1.75 9.67
C PHE A 85 2.52 1.37 8.19
N VAL A 86 3.00 2.26 7.33
CA VAL A 86 3.18 2.03 5.90
C VAL A 86 4.66 2.33 5.57
N LEU A 87 5.36 1.35 4.98
CA LEU A 87 6.79 1.37 4.66
C LEU A 87 7.04 1.21 3.17
#